data_AF-A0A0V1CEC6-F1
#
_entry.id   AF-A0A0V1CEC6-F1
#
_cell.length_a   1.000
_cell.length_b   1.000
_cell.length_c   1.000
_cell.angle_alpha   90.00
_cell.angle_beta   90.00
_cell.angle_gamma   90.00
#
_symmetry.space_group_name_H-M   'P 1'
#
loop_
_entity.id
_entity.type
_entity.pdbx_description
1 polymer ?
#
loop_
_entity_poly.entity_id
_entity_poly.type
_entity_poly.pdbx_seq_one_letter_code
_entity_poly.pdbx_strand_id
1 'polypeptide(L)'
;MKTCEAIIFAAHFTFALIQCVGSSELKLIFTQVLYRHGERTPLSTYPNDPYKEDAWPNGFKQLTVEGCRQQYELGNFLRRKYSKLLSKSYKSHEIYVRSTNTSRTLASAACNLAGLYRNFQPEPIPIHTVPEEEDFVLLRTGLPCPGYDLAFKKDSRKVFSKIDEANEDFFKFVSKMSGIRDASTKSIGRLVGALEREIRNNFIMPDWIFAVWWDPTMGKYRTVYEMLYDINSVRQLTKFNSKKKSHYQSGK
;
A
#
# COMPACT_ATOMS: atom_id res chain seq x y z
N MET A 1 -37.83 -24.93 16.33
CA MET A 1 -39.14 -24.25 16.43
C MET A 1 -38.96 -22.81 15.98
N LYS A 2 -39.66 -22.39 14.93
CA LYS A 2 -39.70 -20.97 14.51
C LYS A 2 -40.88 -20.33 15.23
N THR A 3 -40.63 -19.33 16.06
CA THR A 3 -41.69 -18.49 16.64
C THR A 3 -41.93 -17.34 15.67
N CYS A 4 -43.09 -17.33 15.02
CA CYS A 4 -43.59 -16.17 14.28
C CYS A 4 -44.54 -15.41 15.21
N GLU A 5 -44.14 -14.23 15.68
CA GLU A 5 -45.09 -13.31 16.30
C GLU A 5 -45.75 -12.48 15.21
N ALA A 6 -47.09 -12.54 15.14
CA ALA A 6 -47.88 -11.72 14.25
C ALA A 6 -48.30 -10.44 14.99
N ILE A 7 -47.78 -9.28 14.58
CA ILE A 7 -48.30 -7.99 15.02
C ILE A 7 -49.43 -7.61 14.06
N ILE A 8 -50.67 -7.63 14.55
CA ILE A 8 -51.87 -7.25 13.79
C ILE A 8 -52.24 -5.82 14.17
N PHE A 9 -52.14 -4.88 13.23
CA PHE A 9 -52.80 -3.57 13.32
C PHE A 9 -54.07 -3.60 12.46
N ALA A 10 -55.23 -3.39 13.09
CA ALA A 10 -56.52 -3.37 12.42
C ALA A 10 -56.87 -1.94 11.97
N ALA A 11 -56.58 -1.59 10.72
CA ALA A 11 -57.28 -0.53 9.99
C ALA A 11 -57.09 -0.70 8.46
N HIS A 12 -58.13 -1.21 7.80
CA HIS A 12 -58.52 -0.95 6.41
C HIS A 12 -57.39 -0.79 5.37
N PHE A 13 -56.76 -1.91 4.99
CA PHE A 13 -56.36 -2.30 3.61
C PHE A 13 -55.48 -3.55 3.74
N THR A 14 -55.99 -4.72 3.35
CA THR A 14 -55.28 -6.00 3.51
C THR A 14 -54.25 -6.20 2.39
N PHE A 15 -53.00 -5.86 2.67
CA PHE A 15 -51.85 -6.51 2.03
C PHE A 15 -50.92 -7.01 3.15
N ALA A 16 -51.08 -8.29 3.51
CA ALA A 16 -50.16 -8.95 4.42
C ALA A 16 -48.90 -9.36 3.63
N LEU A 17 -47.87 -8.51 3.65
CA LEU A 17 -46.53 -8.91 3.25
C LEU A 17 -45.97 -9.84 4.31
N ILE A 18 -46.18 -11.16 4.13
CA ILE A 18 -45.45 -12.19 4.87
C ILE A 18 -44.02 -12.20 4.33
N GLN A 19 -43.17 -11.31 4.87
CA GLN A 19 -41.74 -11.43 4.70
C GLN A 19 -41.23 -12.54 5.61
N CYS A 20 -41.36 -13.78 5.14
CA CYS A 20 -40.48 -14.86 5.58
C CYS A 20 -39.09 -14.58 5.01
N VAL A 21 -38.35 -13.65 5.61
CA VAL A 21 -36.89 -13.59 5.41
C VAL A 21 -36.31 -14.74 6.21
N GLY A 22 -36.36 -15.93 5.62
CA GLY A 22 -35.49 -17.02 6.00
C GLY A 22 -34.07 -16.59 5.67
N SER A 23 -33.44 -15.85 6.58
CA SER A 23 -31.99 -15.67 6.53
C SER A 23 -31.40 -17.05 6.80
N SER A 24 -31.03 -17.78 5.75
CA SER A 24 -30.07 -18.86 5.94
C SER A 24 -28.78 -18.18 6.42
N GLU A 25 -28.36 -18.48 7.65
CA GLU A 25 -27.10 -17.95 8.14
C GLU A 25 -25.98 -18.49 7.26
N LEU A 26 -25.41 -17.63 6.42
CA LEU A 26 -24.23 -17.96 5.63
C LEU A 26 -23.07 -18.22 6.59
N LYS A 27 -22.55 -19.45 6.59
CA LYS A 27 -21.41 -19.85 7.40
C LYS A 27 -20.12 -19.55 6.66
N LEU A 28 -19.27 -18.71 7.24
CA LEU A 28 -17.90 -18.50 6.76
C LEU A 28 -17.07 -19.77 7.02
N ILE A 29 -16.54 -20.38 5.96
CA ILE A 29 -15.72 -21.60 6.05
C ILE A 29 -14.23 -21.36 5.76
N PHE A 30 -13.90 -20.27 5.08
CA PHE A 30 -12.53 -19.97 4.65
C PHE A 30 -12.35 -18.48 4.38
N THR A 31 -11.14 -17.95 4.62
CA THR A 31 -10.79 -16.58 4.28
C THR A 31 -9.33 -16.48 3.84
N GLN A 32 -9.05 -15.57 2.90
CA GLN A 32 -7.71 -15.22 2.46
C GLN A 32 -7.53 -13.72 2.65
N VAL A 33 -6.44 -13.33 3.28
CA VAL A 33 -6.14 -11.92 3.56
C VAL A 33 -4.79 -11.58 2.94
N LEU A 34 -4.82 -10.74 1.91
CA LEU A 34 -3.63 -10.15 1.31
C LEU A 34 -3.53 -8.70 1.77
N TYR A 35 -2.43 -8.36 2.43
CA TYR A 35 -2.19 -7.01 2.93
C TYR A 35 -0.77 -6.55 2.64
N ARG A 36 -0.61 -5.23 2.52
CA ARG A 36 0.70 -4.59 2.42
C ARG A 36 1.32 -4.45 3.81
N HIS A 37 2.65 -4.42 3.86
CA HIS A 37 3.41 -4.01 5.05
C HIS A 37 2.92 -2.67 5.63
N GLY A 38 3.18 -2.44 6.92
CA GLY A 38 2.90 -1.16 7.58
C GLY A 38 3.80 -0.01 7.12
N GLU A 39 3.64 1.16 7.73
CA GLU A 39 4.52 2.31 7.53
C GLU A 39 6.02 1.94 7.71
N ARG A 40 6.89 2.57 6.91
CA ARG A 40 8.30 2.18 6.80
C ARG A 40 9.17 3.39 6.49
N THR A 41 10.45 3.28 6.83
CA THR A 41 11.47 4.24 6.42
C THR A 41 11.63 4.28 4.88
N PRO A 42 12.22 5.36 4.32
CA PRO A 42 12.43 5.50 2.88
C PRO A 42 13.14 4.30 2.25
N LEU A 43 12.96 4.09 0.94
CA LEU A 43 13.72 3.04 0.24
C LEU A 43 15.19 3.44 0.02
N SER A 44 15.39 4.75 -0.12
CA SER A 44 16.62 5.49 -0.34
C SER A 44 16.22 6.97 -0.31
N THR A 45 17.19 7.87 -0.39
CA THR A 45 16.93 9.30 -0.53
C THR A 45 17.59 9.91 -1.79
N TYR A 46 17.52 11.24 -1.95
CA TYR A 46 18.13 12.03 -3.01
C TYR A 46 19.50 12.62 -2.60
N PRO A 47 20.38 12.95 -3.56
CA PRO A 47 21.76 13.35 -3.26
C PRO A 47 21.91 14.51 -2.26
N ASN A 48 21.11 15.56 -2.39
CA ASN A 48 21.19 16.74 -1.51
C ASN A 48 20.31 16.66 -0.26
N ASP A 49 19.68 15.52 0.01
CA ASP A 49 18.86 15.37 1.22
C ASP A 49 19.74 15.46 2.49
N PRO A 50 19.43 16.33 3.48
CA PRO A 50 20.11 16.30 4.76
C PRO A 50 19.91 14.98 5.54
N TYR A 51 18.81 14.26 5.31
CA TYR A 51 18.45 13.07 6.10
C TYR A 51 18.90 11.78 5.43
N LYS A 52 20.17 11.42 5.65
CA LYS A 52 20.73 10.14 5.18
C LYS A 52 20.24 8.96 6.03
N GLU A 53 20.77 7.78 5.73
CA GLU A 53 20.29 6.53 6.33
C GLU A 53 20.40 6.50 7.86
N ASP A 54 21.43 7.15 8.40
CA ASP A 54 21.70 7.32 9.83
C ASP A 54 20.65 8.18 10.55
N ALA A 55 19.93 9.04 9.84
CA ALA A 55 18.82 9.82 10.41
C ALA A 55 17.58 8.95 10.70
N TRP A 56 17.53 7.72 10.20
CA TRP A 56 16.38 6.83 10.34
C TRP A 56 16.65 5.70 11.35
N PRO A 57 15.72 5.45 12.29
CA PRO A 57 15.82 4.29 13.17
C PRO A 57 15.89 2.99 12.35
N ASN A 58 16.96 2.20 12.57
CA ASN A 58 17.27 0.98 11.83
C ASN A 58 17.58 1.17 10.33
N GLY A 59 17.81 2.40 9.86
CA GLY A 59 18.16 2.69 8.48
C GLY A 59 17.00 2.59 7.49
N PHE A 60 17.32 2.47 6.20
CA PHE A 60 16.32 2.48 5.14
C PHE A 60 15.57 1.14 4.99
N LYS A 61 14.40 1.21 4.37
CA LYS A 61 13.51 0.08 4.02
C LYS A 61 12.94 -0.70 5.22
N GLN A 62 13.12 -0.22 6.44
CA GLN A 62 12.69 -0.89 7.67
C GLN A 62 11.28 -0.50 8.08
N LEU A 63 10.58 -1.43 8.74
CA LEU A 63 9.29 -1.16 9.36
C LEU A 63 9.49 -0.22 10.55
N THR A 64 8.65 0.80 10.69
CA THR A 64 8.68 1.69 11.85
C THR A 64 7.82 1.13 12.99
N VAL A 65 7.93 1.75 14.17
CA VAL A 65 7.03 1.47 15.31
C VAL A 65 5.56 1.72 14.92
N GLU A 66 5.30 2.82 14.20
CA GLU A 66 3.98 3.13 13.68
C GLU A 66 3.49 2.08 12.67
N GLY A 67 4.36 1.60 11.79
CA GLY A 67 4.04 0.51 10.88
C GLY A 67 3.70 -0.80 11.60
N CYS A 68 4.39 -1.12 12.69
CA CYS A 68 4.05 -2.25 13.54
C CYS A 68 2.69 -2.05 14.22
N ARG A 69 2.41 -0.85 14.75
CA ARG A 69 1.12 -0.50 15.36
C ARG A 69 -0.04 -0.68 14.38
N GLN A 70 0.11 -0.19 13.14
CA GLN A 70 -0.90 -0.36 12.08
C GLN A 70 -1.19 -1.84 11.79
N GLN A 71 -0.15 -2.68 11.75
CA GLN A 71 -0.33 -4.11 11.53
C GLN A 71 -0.97 -4.80 12.73
N TYR A 72 -0.58 -4.41 13.95
CA TYR A 72 -1.22 -4.89 15.17
C TYR A 72 -2.71 -4.54 15.21
N GLU A 73 -3.09 -3.33 14.80
CA GLU A 73 -4.50 -2.93 14.69
C GLU A 73 -5.26 -3.71 13.63
N LEU A 74 -4.64 -3.96 12.47
CA LEU A 74 -5.18 -4.85 11.45
C LEU A 74 -5.39 -6.25 12.02
N GLY A 75 -4.42 -6.81 12.73
CA GLY A 75 -4.53 -8.10 13.41
C GLY A 75 -5.72 -8.14 14.39
N ASN A 76 -5.88 -7.10 15.21
CA ASN A 76 -7.02 -6.98 16.13
C ASN A 76 -8.36 -6.91 15.39
N PHE A 77 -8.42 -6.20 14.26
CA PHE A 77 -9.62 -6.17 13.42
C PHE A 77 -9.94 -7.56 12.86
N LEU A 78 -8.95 -8.26 12.32
CA LEU A 78 -9.10 -9.63 11.80
C LEU A 78 -9.57 -10.59 12.89
N ARG A 79 -9.04 -10.46 14.11
CA ARG A 79 -9.46 -11.25 15.27
C ARG A 79 -10.93 -11.07 15.59
N ARG A 80 -11.42 -9.82 15.62
CA ARG A 80 -12.85 -9.54 15.85
C ARG A 80 -13.71 -10.10 14.73
N LYS A 81 -13.30 -9.88 13.49
CA LYS A 81 -14.04 -10.28 12.28
C LYS A 81 -14.16 -11.79 12.13
N TYR A 82 -13.09 -12.53 12.44
CA TYR A 82 -12.99 -13.97 12.22
C TYR A 82 -13.05 -14.80 13.51
N SER A 83 -13.59 -14.23 14.59
CA SER A 83 -13.72 -14.89 15.90
C SER A 83 -14.52 -16.19 15.89
N LYS A 84 -15.45 -16.35 14.93
CA LYS A 84 -16.21 -17.59 14.71
C LYS A 84 -15.48 -18.62 13.84
N LEU A 85 -14.49 -18.19 13.07
CA LEU A 85 -13.71 -19.05 12.15
C LEU A 85 -12.42 -19.55 12.81
N LEU A 86 -11.76 -18.70 13.59
CA LEU A 86 -10.47 -18.98 14.22
C LEU A 86 -10.64 -19.34 15.69
N SER A 87 -9.92 -20.38 16.14
CA SER A 87 -9.84 -20.73 17.55
C SER A 87 -9.24 -19.62 18.40
N LYS A 88 -9.49 -19.65 19.71
CA LYS A 88 -8.94 -18.65 20.62
C LYS A 88 -7.41 -18.68 20.64
N SER A 89 -6.82 -19.87 20.71
CA SER A 89 -5.40 -20.13 20.55
C SER A 89 -5.07 -20.43 19.08
N TYR A 90 -3.80 -20.24 18.70
CA TYR A 90 -3.31 -20.68 17.40
C TYR A 90 -3.38 -22.20 17.31
N LYS A 91 -3.70 -22.67 16.10
CA LYS A 91 -3.64 -24.07 15.70
C LYS A 91 -3.05 -24.11 14.30
N SER A 92 -2.02 -24.92 14.11
CA SER A 92 -1.25 -24.99 12.85
C SER A 92 -2.07 -25.38 11.62
N HIS A 93 -3.19 -26.10 11.81
CA HIS A 93 -4.09 -26.48 10.72
C HIS A 93 -5.17 -25.44 10.39
N GLU A 94 -5.33 -24.38 11.20
CA GLU A 94 -6.35 -23.33 10.96
C GLU A 94 -5.79 -22.13 10.19
N ILE A 95 -4.49 -21.85 10.29
CA ILE A 95 -3.88 -20.67 9.69
C ILE A 95 -2.53 -20.99 9.05
N TYR A 96 -2.38 -20.50 7.82
CA TYR A 96 -1.13 -20.50 7.08
C TYR A 96 -0.71 -19.07 6.77
N VAL A 97 0.51 -18.70 7.13
CA VAL A 97 1.04 -17.35 6.95
C VAL A 97 2.21 -17.40 5.99
N ARG A 98 2.08 -16.69 4.86
CA ARG A 98 3.14 -16.51 3.88
C ARG A 98 3.46 -15.03 3.75
N SER A 99 4.74 -14.69 3.77
CA SER A 99 5.26 -13.35 3.57
C SER A 99 6.39 -13.37 2.55
N THR A 100 6.60 -12.23 1.91
CA THR A 100 7.75 -12.02 1.02
C THR A 100 9.03 -11.93 1.86
N ASN A 101 10.18 -12.33 1.31
CA ASN A 101 11.45 -12.37 2.06
C ASN A 101 12.11 -10.99 2.22
N THR A 102 11.36 -10.01 2.76
CA THR A 102 11.88 -8.69 3.12
C THR A 102 11.66 -8.43 4.60
N SER A 103 12.62 -7.81 5.28
CA SER A 103 12.55 -7.57 6.73
C SER A 103 11.25 -6.86 7.15
N ARG A 104 10.82 -5.84 6.39
CA ARG A 104 9.59 -5.08 6.67
C ARG A 104 8.31 -5.91 6.55
N THR A 105 8.24 -6.90 5.65
CA THR A 105 7.04 -7.73 5.45
C THR A 105 6.99 -8.87 6.46
N LEU A 106 8.14 -9.44 6.82
CA LEU A 106 8.24 -10.41 7.91
C LEU A 106 7.89 -9.77 9.25
N ALA A 107 8.46 -8.61 9.57
CA ALA A 107 8.13 -7.85 10.77
C ALA A 107 6.65 -7.42 10.80
N SER A 108 6.09 -7.00 9.65
CA SER A 108 4.66 -6.66 9.56
C SER A 108 3.77 -7.86 9.87
N ALA A 109 4.09 -9.03 9.32
CA ALA A 109 3.34 -10.25 9.59
C ALA A 109 3.42 -10.62 11.08
N ALA A 110 4.60 -10.51 11.70
CA ALA A 110 4.76 -10.73 13.13
C ALA A 110 3.90 -9.77 13.98
N CYS A 111 3.93 -8.47 13.69
CA CYS A 111 3.10 -7.47 14.37
C CYS A 111 1.59 -7.74 14.17
N ASN A 112 1.19 -8.17 12.97
CA ASN A 112 -0.18 -8.54 12.67
C ASN A 112 -0.64 -9.76 13.49
N LEU A 113 0.19 -10.80 13.54
CA LEU A 113 -0.06 -12.01 14.31
C LEU A 113 -0.15 -11.74 15.82
N ALA A 114 0.68 -10.81 16.33
CA ALA A 114 0.57 -10.35 17.71
C ALA A 114 -0.79 -9.70 18.01
N GLY A 115 -1.36 -8.95 17.06
CA GLY A 115 -2.73 -8.42 17.18
C GLY A 115 -3.81 -9.48 16.99
N LEU A 116 -3.58 -10.47 16.12
CA LEU A 116 -4.53 -11.52 15.79
C LEU A 116 -4.74 -12.50 16.96
N TYR A 117 -3.66 -12.97 17.57
CA TYR A 117 -3.70 -13.99 18.62
C TYR A 117 -3.48 -13.46 20.03
N ARG A 118 -3.09 -12.17 20.22
CA ARG A 118 -2.87 -11.50 21.52
C ARG A 118 -2.07 -12.37 22.51
N ASN A 119 -1.99 -11.99 23.78
CA ASN A 119 -1.28 -12.72 24.86
C ASN A 119 -1.84 -14.14 25.15
N PHE A 120 -2.60 -14.76 24.23
CA PHE A 120 -3.16 -16.11 24.35
C PHE A 120 -2.23 -17.20 23.78
N GLN A 121 -1.01 -16.84 23.37
CA GLN A 121 -0.08 -17.73 22.68
C GLN A 121 1.35 -17.58 23.22
N PRO A 122 1.85 -18.58 23.97
CA PRO A 122 3.26 -18.67 24.31
C PRO A 122 4.12 -19.18 23.14
N GLU A 123 3.49 -19.84 22.15
CA GLU A 123 4.18 -20.45 21.03
C GLU A 123 4.37 -19.45 19.86
N PRO A 124 5.53 -19.46 19.18
CA PRO A 124 5.77 -18.65 18.00
C PRO A 124 4.95 -19.18 16.81
N ILE A 125 4.29 -18.27 16.09
CA ILE A 125 3.54 -18.62 14.87
C ILE A 125 4.50 -18.58 13.68
N PRO A 126 4.64 -19.68 12.90
CA PRO A 126 5.54 -19.72 11.76
C PRO A 126 5.09 -18.77 10.65
N ILE A 127 6.05 -18.04 10.10
CA ILE A 127 5.87 -17.17 8.92
C ILE A 127 6.71 -17.77 7.80
N HIS A 128 6.05 -18.31 6.78
CA HIS A 128 6.72 -18.93 5.65
C HIS A 128 7.15 -17.89 4.62
N THR A 129 8.31 -18.10 4.01
CA THR A 129 8.83 -17.25 2.95
C THR A 129 9.59 -18.09 1.93
N VAL A 130 9.87 -17.48 0.78
CA VAL A 130 10.70 -18.06 -0.29
C VAL A 130 11.69 -16.98 -0.75
N PRO A 131 12.84 -17.34 -1.34
CA PRO A 131 13.78 -16.38 -1.92
C PRO A 131 13.08 -15.39 -2.87
N GLU A 132 13.55 -14.13 -2.92
CA GLU A 132 12.89 -13.06 -3.70
C GLU A 132 12.82 -13.41 -5.20
N GLU A 133 13.83 -14.10 -5.71
CA GLU A 133 13.95 -14.54 -7.10
C GLU A 133 12.94 -15.63 -7.47
N GLU A 134 12.40 -16.33 -6.46
CA GLU A 134 11.48 -17.45 -6.61
C GLU A 134 10.04 -17.06 -6.20
N ASP A 135 9.81 -15.84 -5.68
CA ASP A 135 8.49 -15.40 -5.22
C ASP A 135 7.60 -14.85 -6.34
N PHE A 136 7.16 -15.75 -7.22
CA PHE A 136 6.23 -15.41 -8.31
C PHE A 136 4.81 -15.06 -7.84
N VAL A 137 4.48 -15.30 -6.56
CA VAL A 137 3.12 -15.19 -6.01
C VAL A 137 2.90 -13.85 -5.32
N LEU A 138 3.84 -13.40 -4.48
CA LEU A 138 3.68 -12.16 -3.69
C LEU A 138 4.62 -11.03 -4.15
N LEU A 139 5.79 -11.31 -4.72
CA LEU A 139 6.75 -10.28 -5.23
C LEU A 139 6.89 -10.27 -6.76
N ARG A 140 5.78 -10.36 -7.49
CA ARG A 140 5.86 -10.20 -8.95
C ARG A 140 6.36 -8.81 -9.41
N THR A 141 6.39 -7.83 -8.51
CA THR A 141 6.79 -6.44 -8.80
C THR A 141 8.30 -6.17 -8.87
N GLY A 142 9.15 -7.21 -8.86
CA GLY A 142 10.60 -7.08 -9.01
C GLY A 142 11.25 -8.05 -10.00
N LEU A 143 10.49 -9.00 -10.55
CA LEU A 143 11.02 -10.01 -11.46
C LEU A 143 11.19 -9.45 -12.88
N PRO A 144 12.30 -9.77 -13.57
CA PRO A 144 12.54 -9.31 -14.93
C PRO A 144 11.44 -9.86 -15.85
N CYS A 145 10.67 -8.95 -16.44
CA CYS A 145 9.62 -9.28 -17.39
C CYS A 145 9.82 -8.45 -18.66
N PRO A 146 10.60 -8.96 -19.65
CA PRO A 146 10.91 -8.20 -20.86
C PRO A 146 9.66 -7.70 -21.59
N GLY A 147 8.58 -8.50 -21.60
CA GLY A 147 7.30 -8.11 -22.17
C GLY A 147 6.65 -6.90 -21.47
N TYR A 148 6.73 -6.85 -20.13
CA TYR A 148 6.28 -5.71 -19.35
C TYR A 148 7.15 -4.49 -19.61
N ASP A 149 8.48 -4.63 -19.58
CA ASP A 149 9.42 -3.52 -19.74
C ASP A 149 9.26 -2.84 -21.10
N LEU A 150 9.07 -3.62 -22.17
CA LEU A 150 8.77 -3.11 -23.50
C LEU A 150 7.42 -2.37 -23.54
N ALA A 151 6.37 -2.95 -22.96
CA ALA A 151 5.05 -2.33 -22.90
C ALA A 151 5.07 -1.03 -22.07
N PHE A 152 5.75 -1.04 -20.93
CA PHE A 152 5.92 0.12 -20.06
C PHE A 152 6.69 1.22 -20.79
N LYS A 153 7.85 0.92 -21.38
CA LYS A 153 8.66 1.90 -22.13
C LYS A 153 7.93 2.47 -23.34
N LYS A 154 7.07 1.70 -24.00
CA LYS A 154 6.26 2.18 -25.13
C LYS A 154 5.13 3.09 -24.66
N ASP A 155 4.35 2.64 -23.68
CA ASP A 155 3.13 3.31 -23.24
C ASP A 155 3.43 4.55 -22.38
N SER A 156 4.48 4.49 -21.54
CA SER A 156 4.82 5.60 -20.63
C SER A 156 5.53 6.74 -21.34
N ARG A 157 6.18 6.50 -22.49
CA ARG A 157 7.00 7.50 -23.20
C ARG A 157 6.22 8.76 -23.52
N LYS A 158 5.04 8.64 -24.12
CA LYS A 158 4.21 9.79 -24.52
C LYS A 158 3.69 10.58 -23.33
N VAL A 159 3.42 9.90 -22.20
CA VAL A 159 2.93 10.56 -20.98
C VAL A 159 4.08 11.31 -20.31
N PHE A 160 5.23 10.66 -20.17
CA PHE A 160 6.39 11.26 -19.51
C PHE A 160 6.95 12.41 -20.35
N SER A 161 7.06 12.27 -21.67
CA SER A 161 7.56 13.37 -22.52
C SER A 161 6.67 14.61 -22.43
N LYS A 162 5.34 14.45 -22.46
CA LYS A 162 4.40 15.58 -22.31
C LYS A 162 4.55 16.30 -20.97
N ILE A 163 4.71 15.55 -19.87
CA ILE A 163 4.88 16.13 -18.54
C ILE A 163 6.24 16.81 -18.42
N ASP A 164 7.30 16.15 -18.91
CA ASP A 164 8.67 16.64 -18.84
C ASP A 164 8.85 17.90 -19.71
N GLU A 165 8.26 17.95 -20.91
CA GLU A 165 8.25 19.12 -21.81
C GLU A 165 7.46 20.29 -21.20
N ALA A 166 6.28 20.02 -20.63
CA ALA A 166 5.47 21.08 -20.00
C ALA A 166 6.10 21.65 -18.72
N ASN A 167 6.97 20.89 -18.05
CA ASN A 167 7.56 21.24 -16.77
C ASN A 167 9.11 21.31 -16.83
N GLU A 168 9.67 21.67 -17.99
CA GLU A 168 11.12 21.64 -18.21
C GLU A 168 11.88 22.48 -17.17
N ASP A 169 11.46 23.74 -16.96
CA ASP A 169 12.11 24.65 -16.02
C ASP A 169 11.93 24.21 -14.55
N PHE A 170 10.78 23.60 -14.24
CA PHE A 170 10.52 22.98 -12.95
C PHE A 170 11.49 21.84 -12.69
N PHE A 171 11.71 20.95 -13.67
CA PHE A 171 12.66 19.84 -13.51
C PHE A 171 14.12 20.31 -13.43
N LYS A 172 14.50 21.39 -14.12
CA LYS A 172 15.82 22.04 -13.93
C LYS A 172 15.99 22.54 -12.50
N PHE A 173 14.96 23.18 -11.93
CA PHE A 173 14.96 23.60 -10.53
C PHE A 173 15.08 22.40 -9.58
N VAL A 174 14.26 21.36 -9.77
CA VAL A 174 14.30 20.15 -8.94
C VAL A 174 15.66 19.46 -9.04
N SER A 175 16.27 19.40 -10.23
CA SER A 175 17.62 18.84 -10.43
C SER A 175 18.66 19.58 -9.58
N LYS A 176 18.66 20.92 -9.63
CA LYS A 176 19.57 21.76 -8.85
C LYS A 176 19.40 21.56 -7.34
N MET A 177 18.16 21.56 -6.85
CA MET A 177 17.88 21.48 -5.41
C MET A 177 18.10 20.07 -4.87
N SER A 178 17.69 19.03 -5.60
CA SER A 178 17.82 17.64 -5.18
C SER A 178 19.20 17.02 -5.43
N GLY A 179 19.99 17.59 -6.34
CA GLY A 179 21.26 17.02 -6.79
C GLY A 179 21.10 15.83 -7.74
N ILE A 180 19.88 15.53 -8.21
CA ILE A 180 19.64 14.51 -9.23
C ILE A 180 20.06 15.07 -10.59
N ARG A 181 21.05 14.44 -11.24
CA ARG A 181 21.59 14.90 -12.55
C ARG A 181 20.52 15.16 -13.60
N ASP A 182 19.62 14.19 -13.80
CA ASP A 182 18.52 14.28 -14.78
C ASP A 182 17.17 14.08 -14.07
N ALA A 183 16.69 15.11 -13.39
CA ALA A 183 15.36 15.09 -12.78
C ALA A 183 14.29 15.06 -13.87
N SER A 184 13.40 14.06 -13.82
CA SER A 184 12.31 13.85 -14.76
C SER A 184 11.21 13.04 -14.10
N THR A 185 10.06 12.94 -14.75
CA THR A 185 8.96 12.06 -14.31
C THR A 185 9.45 10.64 -14.03
N LYS A 186 10.46 10.14 -14.74
CA LYS A 186 11.04 8.81 -14.51
C LYS A 186 11.84 8.71 -13.21
N SER A 187 12.64 9.72 -12.87
CA SER A 187 13.67 9.68 -11.82
C SER A 187 13.22 10.18 -10.45
N ILE A 188 12.16 10.98 -10.37
CA ILE A 188 11.71 11.61 -9.09
C ILE A 188 11.10 10.63 -8.07
N GLY A 189 10.81 9.38 -8.44
CA GLY A 189 10.06 8.46 -7.56
C GLY A 189 10.73 8.18 -6.21
N ARG A 190 12.07 8.18 -6.15
CA ARG A 190 12.82 8.03 -4.88
C ARG A 190 12.77 9.30 -4.04
N LEU A 191 12.90 10.45 -4.68
CA LEU A 191 12.83 11.77 -4.05
C LEU A 191 11.47 11.97 -3.36
N VAL A 192 10.37 11.78 -4.10
CA VAL A 192 9.01 11.92 -3.52
C VAL A 192 8.79 10.90 -2.41
N GLY A 193 9.29 9.67 -2.60
CA GLY A 193 9.18 8.62 -1.59
C GLY A 193 9.93 8.89 -0.28
N ALA A 194 10.99 9.71 -0.32
CA ALA A 194 11.74 10.16 0.85
C ALA A 194 11.03 11.33 1.54
N LEU A 195 10.67 12.37 0.77
CA LEU A 195 9.94 13.54 1.26
C LEU A 195 8.62 13.16 1.97
N GLU A 196 7.84 12.25 1.39
CA GLU A 196 6.59 11.77 2.02
C GLU A 196 6.82 11.11 3.39
N ARG A 197 8.01 10.57 3.65
CA ARG A 197 8.34 9.81 4.87
C ARG A 197 8.89 10.77 5.89
N GLU A 198 9.75 11.68 5.47
CA GLU A 198 10.24 12.81 6.27
C GLU A 198 9.07 13.62 6.83
N ILE A 199 8.10 14.02 5.99
CA ILE A 199 6.90 14.77 6.41
C ILE A 199 6.10 13.97 7.45
N ARG A 200 5.86 12.67 7.21
CA ARG A 200 5.08 11.83 8.15
C ARG A 200 5.76 11.60 9.49
N ASN A 201 7.09 11.67 9.52
CA ASN A 201 7.88 11.49 10.73
C ASN A 201 8.31 12.84 11.33
N ASN A 202 7.68 13.94 10.92
CA ASN A 202 7.88 15.29 11.45
C ASN A 202 9.33 15.81 11.33
N PHE A 203 10.03 15.43 10.25
CA PHE A 203 11.33 16.01 9.93
C PHE A 203 11.18 17.46 9.45
N ILE A 204 12.22 18.27 9.67
CA ILE A 204 12.24 19.66 9.19
C ILE A 204 12.49 19.64 7.68
N MET A 205 11.49 20.06 6.91
CA MET A 205 11.58 20.05 5.45
C MET A 205 12.40 21.24 4.94
N PRO A 206 13.19 21.05 3.86
CA PRO A 206 13.95 22.15 3.27
C PRO A 206 13.03 23.13 2.52
N ASP A 207 13.33 24.43 2.61
CA ASP A 207 12.46 25.53 2.14
C ASP A 207 12.02 25.42 0.67
N TRP A 208 12.88 24.86 -0.18
CA TRP A 208 12.61 24.72 -1.62
C TRP A 208 11.39 23.84 -1.92
N ILE A 209 10.98 22.97 -1.00
CA ILE A 209 9.79 22.13 -1.12
C ILE A 209 8.51 22.96 -1.05
N PHE A 210 8.55 24.08 -0.34
CA PHE A 210 7.44 25.02 -0.19
C PHE A 210 7.45 26.14 -1.22
N ALA A 211 8.49 26.23 -2.06
CA ALA A 211 8.53 27.18 -3.17
C ALA A 211 7.32 26.96 -4.08
N VAL A 212 6.75 28.07 -4.55
CA VAL A 212 5.53 28.06 -5.36
C VAL A 212 5.91 28.12 -6.84
N TRP A 213 5.27 27.28 -7.64
CA TRP A 213 5.49 27.16 -9.07
C TRP A 213 4.15 27.15 -9.82
N TRP A 214 4.15 27.62 -11.06
CA TRP A 214 2.97 27.55 -11.93
C TRP A 214 2.81 26.12 -12.46
N ASP A 215 1.68 25.47 -12.16
CA ASP A 215 1.33 24.16 -12.69
C ASP A 215 0.55 24.34 -14.01
N PRO A 216 1.17 24.09 -15.19
CA PRO A 216 0.52 24.27 -16.48
C PRO A 216 -0.61 23.26 -16.73
N THR A 217 -0.63 22.15 -15.98
CA THR A 217 -1.67 21.12 -16.10
C THR A 217 -2.95 21.53 -15.39
N MET A 218 -2.81 22.20 -14.25
CA MET A 218 -3.92 22.61 -13.39
C MET A 218 -4.31 24.09 -13.54
N GLY A 219 -3.48 24.90 -14.20
CA GLY A 219 -3.71 26.33 -14.39
C GLY A 219 -3.70 27.12 -13.08
N LYS A 220 -2.87 26.72 -12.11
CA LYS A 220 -2.77 27.38 -10.80
C LYS A 220 -1.37 27.28 -10.21
N TYR A 221 -1.07 28.16 -9.27
CA TYR A 221 0.15 28.10 -8.48
C TYR A 221 0.04 27.02 -7.40
N ARG A 222 1.12 26.24 -7.23
CA ARG A 222 1.21 25.13 -6.28
C ARG A 222 2.61 25.02 -5.70
N THR A 223 2.75 24.34 -4.57
CA THR A 223 4.06 24.08 -4.00
C THR A 223 4.83 23.03 -4.82
N VAL A 224 6.15 23.07 -4.76
CA VAL A 224 7.01 22.05 -5.38
C VAL A 224 6.66 20.65 -4.86
N TYR A 225 6.35 20.51 -3.57
CA TYR A 225 5.87 19.26 -3.00
C TYR A 225 4.63 18.70 -3.72
N GLU A 226 3.61 19.54 -3.88
CA GLU A 226 2.34 19.14 -4.49
C GLU A 226 2.53 18.71 -5.95
N MET A 227 3.32 19.46 -6.70
CA MET A 227 3.64 19.11 -8.09
C MET A 227 4.38 17.78 -8.17
N LEU A 228 5.42 17.60 -7.34
CA LEU A 228 6.18 16.35 -7.28
C LEU A 228 5.30 15.16 -6.91
N TYR A 229 4.41 15.33 -5.92
CA TYR A 229 3.48 14.30 -5.47
C TYR A 229 2.53 13.87 -6.58
N ASP A 230 1.96 14.82 -7.31
CA ASP A 230 1.03 14.53 -8.41
C ASP A 230 1.73 13.91 -9.61
N ILE A 231 2.90 14.41 -10.01
CA ILE A 231 3.69 13.80 -11.08
C ILE A 231 4.07 12.35 -10.71
N ASN A 232 4.49 12.11 -9.47
CA ASN A 232 4.76 10.74 -9.00
C ASN A 232 3.50 9.88 -8.96
N SER A 233 2.34 10.45 -8.63
CA SER A 233 1.05 9.74 -8.67
C SER A 233 0.71 9.31 -10.09
N VAL A 234 0.82 10.22 -11.08
CA VAL A 234 0.65 9.89 -12.50
C VAL A 234 1.64 8.80 -12.92
N ARG A 235 2.92 8.92 -12.54
CA ARG A 235 3.94 7.91 -12.79
C ARG A 235 3.53 6.54 -12.23
N GLN A 236 2.98 6.43 -11.02
CA GLN A 236 2.49 5.14 -10.50
C GLN A 236 1.33 4.59 -11.32
N LEU A 237 0.37 5.44 -11.70
CA LEU A 237 -0.78 5.03 -12.52
C LEU A 237 -0.34 4.49 -13.89
N THR A 238 0.71 5.05 -14.49
CA THR A 238 1.25 4.53 -15.77
C THR A 238 1.79 3.10 -15.68
N LYS A 239 2.03 2.54 -14.49
CA LYS A 239 2.44 1.14 -14.36
C LYS A 239 1.33 0.15 -14.69
N PHE A 240 0.06 0.57 -14.58
CA PHE A 240 -1.13 -0.30 -14.70
C PHE A 240 -2.18 0.23 -15.68
N ASN A 241 -1.93 1.34 -16.39
CA ASN A 241 -2.90 1.99 -17.27
C ASN A 241 -3.16 1.28 -18.61
N SER A 242 -2.78 0.01 -18.77
CA SER A 242 -3.16 -0.79 -19.95
C SER A 242 -3.43 -2.24 -19.58
N LYS A 243 -4.40 -2.88 -20.24
CA LYS A 243 -4.75 -4.30 -20.02
C LYS A 243 -3.54 -5.20 -20.15
N LYS A 244 -2.66 -4.91 -21.12
CA LYS A 244 -1.41 -5.66 -21.36
C LYS A 244 -0.46 -5.57 -20.16
N LYS A 245 -0.26 -4.38 -19.60
CA LYS A 245 0.59 -4.20 -18.41
C LYS A 245 0.00 -4.84 -17.17
N SER A 246 -1.30 -4.70 -16.96
CA SER A 246 -2.01 -5.35 -15.85
C SER A 246 -1.97 -6.87 -15.97
N HIS A 247 -2.05 -7.42 -17.19
CA HIS A 247 -1.91 -8.85 -17.45
C HIS A 247 -0.51 -9.34 -17.07
N TYR A 248 0.55 -8.67 -17.55
CA TYR A 248 1.92 -9.03 -17.16
C TYR A 248 2.19 -8.91 -15.67
N GLN A 249 1.58 -7.95 -14.97
CA GLN A 249 1.73 -7.76 -13.52
C GLN A 249 0.83 -8.68 -12.68
N SER A 250 -0.23 -9.27 -13.26
CA SER A 250 -1.15 -10.20 -12.57
C SER A 250 -0.84 -11.66 -12.82
N GLY A 251 -0.03 -11.98 -13.82
CA GLY A 251 0.49 -13.33 -14.00
C GLY A 251 -0.42 -14.35 -14.63
N LYS A 252 -1.39 -13.85 -15.38
CA LYS A 252 -2.11 -14.64 -16.37
C LYS A 252 -1.45 -14.52 -17.72
#